data_AF-A0A401GT38-F1
#
_entry.id   AF-A0A401GT38-F1
#
_cell.length_a   1.000
_cell.length_b   1.000
_cell.length_c   1.000
_cell.angle_alpha   90.00
_cell.angle_beta   90.00
_cell.angle_gamma   90.00
#
_symmetry.space_group_name_H-M   'P 1'
#
loop_
_entity.id
_entity.type
_entity.pdbx_description
1 polymer ?
#
loop_
_entity_poly.entity_id
_entity_poly.type
_entity_poly.pdbx_seq_one_letter_code
_entity_poly.pdbx_strand_id
1 'polypeptide(L)'
;MVLHIRRPSTAASRPITTSGATAAFPCALHTDLTVGEDAYSSDVTFQNSLLSASMGSWDGDNNDGISVIDVTDPENPAYCFVTTDTPLSAEQYVRHYYPVPTEESRDPERSRLTGKTVLETIGLLDGEKLVTLDMLAEVWPDEYQSEAVERPAGDIAASTSAATEPAEEAPIPSLATLAFAQAFDHALGKGDTSEIENLLWLPGKLADTKSILRTKSPFPDNAVQLLVKVLTEMKETTSVDLTDFALSSEQAVRIASQLPGHESLNLSFNAQITADTVREILTAAPGLKRLVLMGCTSVTSKELYDLLRKEPQLFYRLEALMHPSLLCTAEPPPYPIAFTLMTSYESIMPSIRGCSLALFTLMGVVGALADVLRSFRSARRIVFDMNSGTPFQAAATARPREPGMPWGTRSLVTVPALSVDVLRAVEPGWAFLFQMSMFHEKNNWCFLRLTPTERNQEEAVQEQPWPPREWEIHDVRGFLRIATAEGRPAPSEEAVQELEELLRHTPKFGSQLCLMDHQDLNVFMQSIHMF
;
A
#
# COMPACT_ATOMS: atom_id res chain seq x y z
N MET A 1 -16.33 3.01 4.58
CA MET A 1 -15.64 3.82 3.56
C MET A 1 -15.59 3.00 2.28
N VAL A 2 -16.11 3.53 1.17
CA VAL A 2 -16.08 2.81 -0.12
C VAL A 2 -15.16 3.56 -1.08
N LEU A 3 -14.17 2.86 -1.62
CA LEU A 3 -13.24 3.38 -2.64
C LEU A 3 -13.64 2.83 -4.00
N HIS A 4 -13.93 3.72 -4.94
CA HIS A 4 -14.15 3.36 -6.34
C HIS A 4 -13.13 4.07 -7.23
N ILE A 5 -12.59 3.37 -8.23
CA ILE A 5 -11.67 3.92 -9.22
C ILE A 5 -12.39 3.83 -10.57
N ARG A 6 -12.72 5.00 -11.15
CA ARG A 6 -13.40 5.09 -12.43
C ARG A 6 -12.52 4.55 -13.56
N ARG A 7 -13.15 4.01 -14.60
CA ARG A 7 -12.46 3.66 -15.85
C ARG A 7 -12.24 4.91 -16.71
N PRO A 8 -11.05 5.13 -17.28
CA PRO A 8 -10.89 6.11 -18.35
C PRO A 8 -11.75 5.71 -19.56
N SER A 9 -12.55 6.63 -20.10
CA SER A 9 -13.52 6.36 -21.17
C SER A 9 -12.91 6.00 -22.54
N THR A 10 -11.58 5.96 -22.68
CA THR A 10 -10.89 5.88 -23.97
C THR A 10 -10.06 4.62 -24.23
N ALA A 11 -10.00 3.64 -23.31
CA ALA A 11 -9.21 2.42 -23.52
C ALA A 11 -10.09 1.15 -23.55
N ALA A 12 -10.30 0.59 -24.74
CA ALA A 12 -10.80 -0.76 -24.91
C ALA A 12 -9.69 -1.77 -24.56
N SER A 13 -9.51 -2.11 -23.29
CA SER A 13 -8.73 -3.28 -22.88
C SER A 13 -9.19 -3.84 -21.52
N ARG A 14 -8.85 -5.11 -21.30
CA ARG A 14 -9.43 -6.12 -20.38
C ARG A 14 -9.53 -5.70 -18.90
N PRO A 15 -10.42 -6.36 -18.10
CA PRO A 15 -10.67 -6.01 -16.70
C PRO A 15 -9.39 -6.10 -15.85
N ILE A 16 -8.98 -4.97 -15.28
CA ILE A 16 -8.05 -4.93 -14.15
C ILE A 16 -8.87 -5.31 -12.92
N THR A 17 -8.50 -6.40 -12.23
CA THR A 17 -9.03 -6.70 -10.90
C THR A 17 -8.57 -5.59 -9.95
N THR A 18 -9.51 -4.76 -9.49
CA THR A 18 -9.34 -3.58 -8.64
C THR A 18 -8.81 -3.87 -7.23
N SER A 19 -8.50 -5.13 -6.87
CA SER A 19 -8.29 -5.54 -5.48
C SER A 19 -7.09 -4.87 -4.78
N GLY A 20 -6.01 -4.56 -5.49
CA GLY A 20 -4.78 -4.07 -4.87
C GLY A 20 -4.88 -2.64 -4.35
N ALA A 21 -5.49 -1.73 -5.11
CA ALA A 21 -5.71 -0.34 -4.69
C ALA A 21 -6.78 -0.24 -3.60
N THR A 22 -7.83 -1.07 -3.69
CA THR A 22 -8.89 -1.16 -2.68
C THR A 22 -8.37 -1.60 -1.30
N ALA A 23 -7.29 -2.41 -1.24
CA ALA A 23 -6.71 -2.86 0.02
C ALA A 23 -5.66 -1.91 0.62
N ALA A 24 -4.85 -1.24 -0.21
CA ALA A 24 -3.82 -0.31 0.26
C ALA A 24 -4.38 1.01 0.80
N PHE A 25 -5.51 1.47 0.27
CA PHE A 25 -6.06 2.79 0.60
C PHE A 25 -6.69 2.87 2.01
N PRO A 26 -7.46 1.88 2.51
CA PRO A 26 -7.85 1.83 3.92
C PRO A 26 -6.62 1.86 4.85
N CYS A 27 -5.55 1.14 4.51
CA CYS A 27 -4.30 1.16 5.27
C CYS A 27 -3.64 2.55 5.35
N ALA A 28 -3.90 3.40 4.36
CA ALA A 28 -3.39 4.77 4.28
C ALA A 28 -4.06 5.72 5.29
N LEU A 29 -5.37 5.61 5.41
CA LEU A 29 -6.23 6.64 6.01
C LEU A 29 -6.75 6.25 7.40
N HIS A 30 -6.63 5.00 7.79
CA HIS A 30 -7.26 4.50 9.00
C HIS A 30 -6.51 4.82 10.30
N THR A 31 -5.23 5.17 10.22
CA THR A 31 -4.42 5.43 11.41
C THR A 31 -3.39 6.52 11.15
N ASP A 32 -3.49 7.61 11.92
CA ASP A 32 -2.46 8.64 11.98
C ASP A 32 -1.64 8.50 13.27
N LEU A 33 -0.39 8.04 13.13
CA LEU A 33 0.51 7.83 14.27
C LEU A 33 1.13 9.14 14.80
N THR A 34 0.85 10.30 14.20
CA THR A 34 1.36 11.58 14.70
C THR A 34 0.48 12.25 15.75
N VAL A 35 -0.83 11.96 15.75
CA VAL A 35 -1.80 12.67 16.59
C VAL A 35 -1.89 12.12 18.02
N GLY A 36 -1.20 11.01 18.31
CA GLY A 36 -1.07 10.47 19.66
C GLY A 36 -2.42 10.12 20.30
N GLU A 37 -2.86 10.91 21.28
CA GLU A 37 -4.14 10.72 21.99
C GLU A 37 -5.37 10.81 21.08
N ASP A 38 -5.28 11.58 19.98
CA ASP A 38 -6.39 11.83 19.06
C ASP A 38 -6.34 10.92 17.81
N ALA A 39 -5.43 9.94 17.78
CA ALA A 39 -5.33 9.00 16.68
C ALA A 39 -6.62 8.16 16.60
N TYR A 40 -7.43 8.38 15.57
CA TYR A 40 -8.54 7.49 15.27
C TYR A 40 -7.99 6.10 14.92
N SER A 41 -8.53 5.09 15.57
CA SER A 41 -8.32 3.68 15.28
C SER A 41 -9.70 3.03 15.39
N SER A 42 -10.19 2.39 14.33
CA SER A 42 -11.38 1.57 14.50
C SER A 42 -11.01 0.19 15.06
N ASP A 43 -11.95 -0.35 15.82
CA ASP A 43 -11.83 -1.66 16.47
C ASP A 43 -11.93 -2.83 15.48
N VAL A 44 -12.20 -2.55 14.20
CA VAL A 44 -12.30 -3.58 13.16
C VAL A 44 -11.02 -3.65 12.35
N THR A 45 -10.54 -4.87 12.11
CA THR A 45 -9.40 -5.12 11.22
C THR A 45 -9.80 -4.80 9.77
N PHE A 46 -8.80 -4.59 8.90
CA PHE A 46 -9.05 -4.33 7.48
C PHE A 46 -9.84 -5.44 6.78
N GLN A 47 -9.78 -6.68 7.25
CA GLN A 47 -10.48 -7.81 6.64
C GLN A 47 -12.00 -7.64 6.67
N ASN A 48 -12.55 -7.18 7.81
CA ASN A 48 -13.97 -6.87 7.92
C ASN A 48 -14.35 -5.56 7.21
N SER A 49 -13.34 -4.76 6.84
CA SER A 49 -13.51 -3.48 6.14
C SER A 49 -13.42 -3.61 4.62
N LEU A 50 -12.96 -4.75 4.10
CA LEU A 50 -12.86 -5.02 2.67
C LEU A 50 -14.11 -5.71 2.17
N LEU A 51 -15.00 -4.90 1.61
CA LEU A 51 -16.25 -5.37 1.03
C LEU A 51 -16.12 -5.50 -0.49
N SER A 52 -17.04 -6.25 -1.10
CA SER A 52 -17.03 -6.43 -2.56
C SER A 52 -17.14 -5.09 -3.28
N ALA A 53 -16.34 -4.87 -4.32
CA ALA A 53 -16.47 -3.68 -5.17
C ALA A 53 -17.82 -3.61 -5.91
N SER A 54 -18.56 -4.72 -5.96
CA SER A 54 -19.90 -4.81 -6.55
C SER A 54 -21.03 -4.65 -5.53
N MET A 55 -20.72 -4.40 -4.25
CA MET A 55 -21.77 -4.15 -3.25
C MET A 55 -22.46 -2.81 -3.53
N GLY A 56 -23.76 -2.74 -3.25
CA GLY A 56 -24.48 -1.48 -3.13
C GLY A 56 -23.92 -0.62 -2.00
N SER A 57 -24.13 0.69 -2.05
CA SER A 57 -23.67 1.62 -1.00
C SER A 57 -24.32 1.37 0.36
N TRP A 58 -25.47 0.66 0.37
CA TRP A 58 -26.25 0.30 1.56
C TRP A 58 -26.23 -1.19 1.93
N ASP A 59 -25.45 -2.01 1.22
CA ASP A 59 -25.38 -3.45 1.48
C ASP A 59 -24.55 -3.83 2.74
N GLY A 60 -23.88 -2.85 3.36
CA GLY A 60 -23.08 -3.02 4.58
C GLY A 60 -23.76 -2.45 5.82
N ASP A 61 -23.21 -2.75 7.01
CA ASP A 61 -23.64 -2.12 8.26
C ASP A 61 -23.13 -0.68 8.32
N ASN A 62 -24.01 0.29 8.03
CA ASN A 62 -23.67 1.69 7.87
C ASN A 62 -24.69 2.62 8.55
N ASN A 63 -25.00 2.36 9.82
CA ASN A 63 -25.98 3.12 10.62
C ASN A 63 -25.72 4.65 10.65
N ASP A 64 -24.48 5.07 10.37
CA ASP A 64 -24.05 6.47 10.32
C ASP A 64 -23.81 7.00 8.89
N GLY A 65 -24.23 6.25 7.86
CA GLY A 65 -23.93 6.53 6.46
C GLY A 65 -22.53 6.07 6.03
N ILE A 66 -22.11 6.52 4.85
CA ILE A 66 -20.82 6.17 4.25
C ILE A 66 -20.00 7.41 3.89
N SER A 67 -18.68 7.31 4.02
CA SER A 67 -17.73 8.22 3.37
C SER A 67 -17.30 7.64 2.03
N VAL A 68 -17.41 8.46 0.99
CA VAL A 68 -16.98 8.14 -0.37
C VAL A 68 -15.79 9.03 -0.71
N ILE A 69 -14.72 8.41 -1.21
CA ILE A 69 -13.55 9.12 -1.72
C ILE A 69 -13.33 8.63 -3.15
N ASP A 70 -13.43 9.54 -4.12
CA ASP A 70 -13.07 9.28 -5.50
C ASP A 70 -11.58 9.59 -5.71
N VAL A 71 -10.82 8.56 -6.07
CA VAL A 71 -9.37 8.65 -6.36
C VAL A 71 -9.05 8.33 -7.81
N THR A 72 -10.05 8.43 -8.70
CA THR A 72 -9.87 8.27 -10.14
C THR A 72 -8.77 9.16 -10.68
N ASP A 73 -8.72 10.40 -10.21
CA ASP A 73 -7.64 11.35 -10.43
C ASP A 73 -6.92 11.57 -9.09
N PRO A 74 -5.81 10.85 -8.82
CA PRO A 74 -5.10 10.97 -7.56
C PRO A 74 -4.52 12.37 -7.30
N GLU A 75 -4.34 13.19 -8.33
CA GLU A 75 -3.88 14.58 -8.18
C GLU A 75 -5.02 15.54 -7.81
N ASN A 76 -6.27 15.12 -8.00
CA ASN A 76 -7.46 15.91 -7.72
C ASN A 76 -8.58 15.01 -7.14
N PRO A 77 -8.38 14.41 -5.96
CA PRO A 77 -9.35 13.53 -5.35
C PRO A 77 -10.62 14.31 -5.00
N ALA A 78 -11.75 13.62 -4.95
CA ALA A 78 -13.01 14.18 -4.48
C ALA A 78 -13.57 13.37 -3.32
N TYR A 79 -14.40 13.99 -2.46
CA TYR A 79 -15.03 13.31 -1.34
C TYR A 79 -16.51 13.66 -1.20
N CYS A 80 -17.28 12.80 -0.54
CA CYS A 80 -18.55 13.18 0.07
C CYS A 80 -18.89 12.25 1.24
N PHE A 81 -19.90 12.64 2.00
CA PHE A 81 -20.58 11.77 2.94
C PHE A 81 -21.98 11.47 2.41
N VAL A 82 -22.50 10.28 2.69
CA VAL A 82 -23.82 9.86 2.21
C VAL A 82 -24.56 9.20 3.36
N THR A 83 -25.58 9.89 3.88
CA THR A 83 -26.50 9.37 4.91
C THR A 83 -27.91 9.10 4.38
N THR A 84 -28.18 9.60 3.17
CA THR A 84 -29.45 9.47 2.43
C THR A 84 -29.10 9.30 0.95
N ASP A 85 -30.02 9.59 0.03
CA ASP A 85 -29.80 9.56 -1.42
C ASP A 85 -28.98 10.75 -1.97
N THR A 86 -28.46 11.63 -1.11
CA THR A 86 -27.74 12.84 -1.53
C THR A 86 -26.30 12.90 -0.98
N PRO A 87 -25.32 13.32 -1.82
CA PRO A 87 -23.98 13.60 -1.35
C PRO A 87 -23.96 14.84 -0.46
N LEU A 88 -23.32 14.73 0.69
CA LEU A 88 -23.16 15.77 1.69
C LEU A 88 -21.71 16.22 1.78
N SER A 89 -21.50 17.52 1.96
CA SER A 89 -20.24 18.10 2.40
C SER A 89 -19.91 17.73 3.85
N ALA A 90 -18.67 17.99 4.27
CA ALA A 90 -18.26 17.82 5.67
C ALA A 90 -19.13 18.61 6.64
N GLU A 91 -19.46 19.87 6.30
CA GLU A 91 -20.34 20.69 7.13
C GLU A 91 -21.73 20.06 7.26
N GLN A 92 -22.36 19.71 6.14
CA GLN A 92 -23.71 19.13 6.15
C GLN A 92 -23.77 17.83 6.96
N TYR A 93 -22.78 16.96 6.79
CA TYR A 93 -22.69 15.69 7.53
C TYR A 93 -22.48 15.91 9.02
N VAL A 94 -21.45 16.68 9.41
CA VAL A 94 -21.13 16.87 10.83
C VAL A 94 -22.24 17.63 11.56
N ARG A 95 -22.92 18.58 10.91
CA ARG A 95 -24.06 19.32 11.48
C ARG A 95 -25.30 18.46 11.72
N HIS A 96 -25.42 17.31 11.05
CA HIS A 96 -26.46 16.33 11.34
C HIS A 96 -26.33 15.78 12.78
N TYR A 97 -25.08 15.53 13.21
CA TYR A 97 -24.77 14.97 14.54
C TYR A 97 -24.52 16.05 15.60
N TYR A 98 -23.95 17.18 15.18
CA TYR A 98 -23.59 18.30 16.06
C TYR A 98 -24.24 19.60 15.56
N PRO A 99 -25.55 19.78 15.84
CA PRO A 99 -26.26 21.01 15.50
C PRO A 99 -25.56 22.25 16.03
N VAL A 100 -25.77 23.39 15.38
CA VAL A 100 -25.22 24.67 15.84
C VAL A 100 -25.67 24.92 17.29
N PRO A 101 -24.73 25.16 18.23
CA PRO A 101 -25.07 25.46 19.61
C PRO A 101 -26.09 26.60 19.72
N THR A 102 -27.19 26.37 20.44
CA THR A 102 -28.15 27.43 20.80
C THR A 102 -27.82 27.96 22.19
N GLU A 103 -28.19 29.22 22.48
CA GLU A 103 -27.99 29.83 23.80
C GLU A 103 -28.75 29.10 24.93
N GLU A 104 -29.73 28.26 24.58
CA GLU A 104 -30.57 27.49 25.51
C GLU A 104 -29.97 26.12 25.91
N SER A 105 -28.72 25.84 25.51
CA SER A 105 -28.02 24.62 25.91
C SER A 105 -27.89 24.51 27.44
N ARG A 106 -28.09 23.30 27.97
CA ARG A 106 -27.91 23.00 29.41
C ARG A 106 -26.47 23.26 29.90
N ASP A 107 -25.50 23.25 28.99
CA ASP A 107 -24.09 23.49 29.24
C ASP A 107 -23.50 24.34 28.10
N PRO A 108 -23.67 25.68 28.15
CA PRO A 108 -23.26 26.56 27.07
C PRO A 108 -21.76 26.55 26.80
N GLU A 109 -20.94 26.32 27.84
CA GLU A 109 -19.49 26.32 27.70
C GLU A 109 -19.00 25.08 26.94
N ARG A 110 -19.50 23.89 27.32
CA ARG A 110 -19.20 22.66 26.58
C ARG A 110 -19.72 22.72 25.16
N SER A 111 -20.95 23.20 24.94
CA SER A 111 -21.50 23.36 23.60
C SER A 111 -20.67 24.31 22.74
N ARG A 112 -20.16 25.42 23.31
CA ARG A 112 -19.26 26.34 22.61
C ARG A 112 -17.93 25.68 22.24
N LEU A 113 -17.34 24.90 23.16
CA LEU A 113 -16.09 24.19 22.90
C LEU A 113 -16.26 23.14 21.80
N THR A 114 -17.31 22.33 21.88
CA THR A 114 -17.67 21.36 20.82
C THR A 114 -17.91 22.07 19.50
N GLY A 115 -18.62 23.20 19.50
CA GLY A 115 -18.85 24.00 18.29
C GLY A 115 -17.56 24.49 17.64
N LYS A 116 -16.56 24.89 18.44
CA LYS A 116 -15.23 25.29 17.95
C LYS A 116 -14.50 24.11 17.30
N THR A 117 -14.45 22.96 17.99
CA THR A 117 -13.82 21.74 17.46
C THR A 117 -14.49 21.28 16.16
N VAL A 118 -15.82 21.30 16.09
CA VAL A 118 -16.58 20.97 14.87
C VAL A 118 -16.22 21.87 13.70
N LEU A 119 -16.14 23.19 13.92
CA LEU A 119 -15.74 24.13 12.87
C LEU A 119 -14.29 23.91 12.44
N GLU A 120 -13.38 23.64 13.37
CA GLU A 120 -11.98 23.30 13.07
C GLU A 120 -11.90 22.02 12.22
N THR A 121 -12.69 20.98 12.52
CA THR A 121 -12.76 19.75 11.74
C THR A 121 -13.36 19.95 10.35
N ILE A 122 -14.45 20.71 10.21
CA ILE A 122 -15.04 21.04 8.91
C ILE A 122 -14.01 21.77 8.04
N GLY A 123 -13.30 22.73 8.63
CA GLY A 123 -12.26 23.51 7.95
C GLY A 123 -11.09 22.69 7.41
N LEU A 124 -10.88 21.44 7.87
CA LEU A 124 -9.86 20.54 7.31
C LEU A 124 -10.18 20.06 5.89
N LEU A 125 -11.45 20.15 5.45
CA LEU A 125 -11.92 19.73 4.13
C LEU A 125 -12.48 20.91 3.31
N ASP A 126 -12.31 22.15 3.78
CA ASP A 126 -12.77 23.34 3.06
C ASP A 126 -11.99 23.52 1.75
N GLY A 127 -12.73 23.64 0.64
CA GLY A 127 -12.16 23.82 -0.69
C GLY A 127 -11.80 22.52 -1.41
N GLU A 128 -11.89 21.37 -0.74
CA GLU A 128 -11.73 20.06 -1.38
C GLU A 128 -12.91 19.75 -2.30
N LYS A 129 -12.64 19.05 -3.40
CA LYS A 129 -13.64 18.75 -4.43
C LYS A 129 -14.69 17.79 -3.88
N LEU A 130 -15.98 18.10 -4.12
CA LEU A 130 -17.07 17.21 -3.72
C LEU A 130 -17.41 16.20 -4.82
N VAL A 131 -17.68 14.96 -4.41
CA VAL A 131 -18.30 13.94 -5.27
C VAL A 131 -19.74 14.39 -5.55
N THR A 132 -20.12 14.36 -6.84
CA THR A 132 -21.45 14.77 -7.30
C THR A 132 -22.43 13.61 -7.32
N LEU A 133 -23.73 13.89 -7.40
CA LEU A 133 -24.75 12.84 -7.53
C LEU A 133 -24.55 12.01 -8.81
N ASP A 134 -24.15 12.63 -9.91
CA ASP A 134 -23.85 11.91 -11.17
C ASP A 134 -22.69 10.94 -11.00
N MET A 135 -21.67 11.30 -10.20
CA MET A 135 -20.56 10.41 -9.89
C MET A 135 -21.02 9.22 -9.03
N LEU A 136 -21.94 9.43 -8.08
CA LEU A 136 -22.53 8.33 -7.31
C LEU A 136 -23.41 7.43 -8.20
N ALA A 137 -24.22 8.02 -9.09
CA ALA A 137 -25.07 7.30 -10.04
C ALA A 137 -24.25 6.49 -11.07
N GLU A 138 -23.05 6.93 -11.43
CA GLU A 138 -22.15 6.15 -12.28
C GLU A 138 -21.68 4.86 -11.57
N VAL A 139 -21.40 4.94 -10.27
CA VAL A 139 -20.88 3.82 -9.47
C VAL A 139 -22.01 2.88 -9.01
N TRP A 140 -23.14 3.46 -8.60
CA TRP A 140 -24.33 2.76 -8.09
C TRP A 140 -25.59 3.23 -8.81
N PRO A 141 -25.75 2.85 -10.09
CA PRO A 141 -26.85 3.34 -10.94
C PRO A 141 -28.24 2.91 -10.45
N ASP A 142 -28.33 1.79 -9.74
CA ASP A 142 -29.59 1.28 -9.21
C ASP A 142 -30.02 2.00 -7.91
N GLU A 143 -29.09 2.70 -7.25
CA GLU A 143 -29.34 3.37 -5.96
C GLU A 143 -29.47 4.89 -6.10
N TYR A 144 -28.67 5.51 -6.97
CA TYR A 144 -28.68 6.95 -7.17
C TYR A 144 -29.17 7.24 -8.59
N GLN A 145 -30.35 7.86 -8.69
CA GLN A 145 -30.89 8.32 -9.96
C GLN A 145 -30.54 9.79 -10.13
N SER A 146 -29.82 10.13 -11.20
CA SER A 146 -29.78 11.52 -11.65
C SER A 146 -31.15 11.86 -12.21
N GLU A 147 -31.85 12.85 -11.65
CA GLU A 147 -33.11 13.37 -12.20
C GLU A 147 -32.94 13.89 -13.66
N ALA A 148 -31.70 13.95 -14.16
CA ALA A 148 -31.42 14.13 -15.56
C ALA A 148 -31.77 12.86 -16.37
N VAL A 149 -32.93 12.95 -17.05
CA VAL A 149 -33.40 12.17 -18.23
C VAL A 149 -34.48 11.12 -17.94
N GLU A 150 -35.65 11.57 -17.47
CA GLU A 150 -36.86 11.30 -18.25
C GLU A 150 -36.99 12.39 -19.33
N ARG A 151 -36.38 12.18 -20.51
CA ARG A 151 -36.85 12.89 -21.70
C ARG A 151 -38.19 12.26 -22.08
N PRO A 152 -39.32 12.99 -22.04
CA PRO A 152 -40.58 12.44 -22.47
C PRO A 152 -40.48 12.07 -23.94
N ALA A 153 -40.80 10.81 -24.25
CA ALA A 153 -41.01 10.32 -25.60
C ALA A 153 -42.24 11.03 -26.19
N GLY A 154 -42.03 12.21 -26.77
CA GLY A 154 -43.05 13.01 -27.43
C GLY A 154 -42.53 13.52 -28.76
N ASP A 155 -43.04 12.92 -29.84
CA ASP A 155 -42.80 13.25 -31.24
C ASP A 155 -42.95 14.75 -31.56
N ILE A 156 -41.88 15.42 -31.99
CA ILE A 156 -41.96 16.52 -32.97
C ILE A 156 -40.78 16.45 -33.95
N ALA A 157 -41.14 16.04 -35.16
CA ALA A 157 -40.67 16.47 -36.48
C ALA A 157 -39.35 17.27 -36.59
N ALA A 158 -38.45 16.70 -37.41
CA ALA A 158 -37.62 17.38 -38.41
C ALA A 158 -37.39 18.89 -38.22
N SER A 159 -36.38 19.23 -37.44
CA SER A 159 -35.54 20.40 -37.71
C SER A 159 -34.10 20.00 -37.47
N THR A 160 -33.46 19.65 -38.58
CA THR A 160 -32.03 19.40 -38.69
C THR A 160 -31.28 20.70 -38.37
N SER A 161 -30.91 20.88 -37.12
CA SER A 161 -29.82 21.78 -36.72
C SER A 161 -28.94 20.97 -35.78
N ALA A 162 -28.01 20.23 -36.39
CA ALA A 162 -26.88 19.67 -35.69
C ALA A 162 -26.03 20.84 -35.19
N ALA A 163 -26.32 21.32 -33.99
CA ALA A 163 -25.29 21.88 -33.14
C ALA A 163 -24.45 20.70 -32.65
N THR A 164 -23.59 20.23 -33.55
CA THR A 164 -22.37 19.51 -33.22
C THR A 164 -21.64 20.39 -32.22
N GLU A 165 -21.77 20.10 -30.92
CA GLU A 165 -20.66 20.45 -30.03
C GLU A 165 -19.43 19.81 -30.67
N PRO A 166 -18.38 20.59 -30.97
CA PRO A 166 -17.23 20.05 -31.63
C PRO A 166 -16.73 18.95 -30.71
N ALA A 167 -16.77 17.71 -31.21
CA ALA A 167 -15.80 16.72 -30.78
C ALA A 167 -14.48 17.49 -30.74
N GLU A 168 -13.90 17.65 -29.55
CA GLU A 168 -12.55 18.22 -29.43
C GLU A 168 -11.72 17.44 -30.43
N GLU A 169 -11.47 18.08 -31.59
CA GLU A 169 -10.74 17.46 -32.67
C GLU A 169 -9.41 17.14 -32.04
N ALA A 170 -9.15 15.83 -31.84
CA ALA A 170 -7.91 15.36 -31.28
C ALA A 170 -6.80 16.14 -32.00
N PRO A 171 -6.01 16.96 -31.27
CA PRO A 171 -5.21 18.01 -31.88
C PRO A 171 -4.39 17.39 -32.99
N ILE A 172 -4.65 17.83 -34.23
CA ILE A 172 -4.03 17.24 -35.41
C ILE A 172 -2.52 17.31 -35.17
N PRO A 173 -1.82 16.15 -35.09
CA PRO A 173 -0.42 16.14 -34.74
C PRO A 173 0.34 17.04 -35.71
N SER A 174 1.25 17.87 -35.19
CA SER A 174 2.02 18.74 -36.06
C SER A 174 2.72 17.91 -37.15
N LEU A 175 2.89 18.49 -38.34
CA LEU A 175 3.63 17.82 -39.42
C LEU A 175 5.02 17.38 -38.95
N ALA A 176 5.65 18.12 -38.03
CA ALA A 176 6.92 17.77 -37.42
C ALA A 176 6.83 16.50 -36.56
N THR A 177 5.74 16.30 -35.83
CA THR A 177 5.48 15.09 -35.02
C THR A 177 5.30 13.87 -35.93
N LEU A 178 4.50 14.00 -37.00
CA LEU A 178 4.29 12.93 -37.98
C LEU A 178 5.57 12.57 -38.74
N ALA A 179 6.30 13.57 -39.21
CA ALA A 179 7.57 13.37 -39.90
C ALA A 179 8.63 12.74 -38.99
N PHE A 180 8.67 13.14 -37.71
CA PHE A 180 9.59 12.55 -36.73
C PHE A 180 9.28 11.07 -36.50
N ALA A 181 8.01 10.69 -36.30
CA ALA A 181 7.63 9.29 -36.12
C ALA A 181 8.01 8.41 -37.33
N GLN A 182 7.80 8.91 -38.56
CA GLN A 182 8.19 8.17 -39.77
C GLN A 182 9.71 8.04 -39.92
N ALA A 183 10.45 9.13 -39.66
CA ALA A 183 11.92 9.11 -39.67
C ALA A 183 12.45 8.13 -38.61
N PHE A 184 11.81 8.11 -37.44
CA PHE A 184 12.13 7.20 -36.35
C PHE A 184 11.95 5.73 -36.74
N ASP A 185 10.82 5.40 -37.36
CA ASP A 185 10.52 4.04 -37.81
C ASP A 185 11.49 3.56 -38.89
N HIS A 186 11.84 4.46 -39.81
CA HIS A 186 12.82 4.17 -40.85
C HIS A 186 14.23 3.93 -40.26
N ALA A 187 14.66 4.75 -39.30
CA ALA A 187 15.94 4.59 -38.60
C ALA A 187 16.00 3.28 -37.80
N LEU A 188 14.93 2.95 -37.05
CA LEU A 188 14.81 1.67 -36.36
C LEU A 188 14.85 0.48 -37.31
N GLY A 189 14.13 0.54 -38.44
CA GLY A 189 14.12 -0.52 -39.45
C GLY A 189 15.48 -0.74 -40.12
N LYS A 190 16.32 0.30 -40.19
CA LYS A 190 17.70 0.21 -40.69
C LYS A 190 18.71 -0.25 -39.65
N GLY A 191 18.34 -0.29 -38.36
CA GLY A 191 19.29 -0.62 -37.29
C GLY A 191 20.20 0.54 -36.88
N ASP A 192 19.98 1.75 -37.39
CA ASP A 192 20.84 2.91 -37.14
C ASP A 192 20.06 4.01 -36.44
N THR A 193 20.31 4.18 -35.13
CA THR A 193 19.67 5.20 -34.29
C THR A 193 20.45 6.51 -34.22
N SER A 194 21.61 6.61 -34.89
CA SER A 194 22.54 7.73 -34.73
C SER A 194 21.90 9.08 -35.10
N GLU A 195 21.09 9.11 -36.14
CA GLU A 195 20.37 10.33 -36.56
C GLU A 195 19.35 10.78 -35.51
N ILE A 196 18.63 9.85 -34.89
CA ILE A 196 17.68 10.15 -33.81
C ILE A 196 18.42 10.66 -32.59
N GLU A 197 19.53 10.02 -32.23
CA GLU A 197 20.36 10.42 -31.09
C GLU A 197 20.87 11.86 -31.22
N ASN A 198 21.21 12.27 -32.44
CA ASN A 198 21.62 13.63 -32.75
C ASN A 198 20.48 14.65 -32.64
N LEU A 199 19.23 14.22 -32.45
CA LEU A 199 18.06 15.08 -32.27
C LEU A 199 17.56 15.15 -30.82
N LEU A 200 18.09 14.31 -29.91
CA LEU A 200 17.62 14.23 -28.52
C LEU A 200 17.85 15.53 -27.72
N TRP A 201 18.85 16.33 -28.10
CA TRP A 201 19.13 17.62 -27.47
C TRP A 201 18.05 18.67 -27.71
N LEU A 202 17.14 18.46 -28.67
CA LEU A 202 16.04 19.39 -28.94
C LEU A 202 14.97 19.30 -27.83
N PRO A 203 14.44 20.44 -27.34
CA PRO A 203 13.38 20.44 -26.34
C PRO A 203 12.17 19.61 -26.76
N GLY A 204 11.67 18.76 -25.85
CA GLY A 204 10.54 17.87 -26.09
C GLY A 204 10.88 16.56 -26.81
N LYS A 205 12.03 16.45 -27.51
CA LYS A 205 12.35 15.24 -28.30
C LYS A 205 12.66 14.01 -27.49
N LEU A 206 13.14 14.15 -26.26
CA LEU A 206 13.29 13.04 -25.33
C LEU A 206 11.94 12.38 -25.00
N ALA A 207 10.94 13.19 -24.66
CA ALA A 207 9.59 12.72 -24.34
C ALA A 207 8.89 12.12 -25.58
N ASP A 208 8.99 12.78 -26.74
CA ASP A 208 8.48 12.25 -28.02
C ASP A 208 9.11 10.88 -28.32
N THR A 209 10.44 10.77 -28.20
CA THR A 209 11.18 9.53 -28.46
C THR A 209 10.76 8.43 -27.50
N LYS A 210 10.68 8.71 -26.20
CA LYS A 210 10.22 7.73 -25.20
C LYS A 210 8.80 7.23 -25.52
N SER A 211 7.90 8.15 -25.88
CA SER A 211 6.53 7.82 -26.27
C SER A 211 6.49 6.95 -27.54
N ILE A 212 7.27 7.29 -28.57
CA ILE A 212 7.33 6.50 -29.81
C ILE A 212 7.91 5.10 -29.54
N LEU A 213 8.96 5.00 -28.74
CA LEU A 213 9.56 3.73 -28.32
C LEU A 213 8.56 2.83 -27.59
N ARG A 214 7.73 3.41 -26.71
CA ARG A 214 6.68 2.69 -25.98
C ARG A 214 5.64 2.06 -26.91
N THR A 215 5.33 2.69 -28.04
CA THR A 215 4.37 2.14 -29.02
C THR A 215 4.90 0.95 -29.83
N LYS A 216 6.17 0.55 -29.67
CA LYS A 216 6.78 -0.54 -30.45
C LYS A 216 6.47 -1.89 -29.83
N SER A 217 5.87 -2.78 -30.61
CA SER A 217 5.53 -4.14 -30.19
C SER A 217 5.72 -5.11 -31.36
N PRO A 218 6.65 -6.09 -31.28
CA PRO A 218 7.61 -6.28 -30.19
C PRO A 218 8.62 -5.12 -30.08
N PHE A 219 9.23 -4.95 -28.90
CA PHE A 219 10.26 -3.92 -28.73
C PHE A 219 11.52 -4.25 -29.55
N PRO A 220 12.10 -3.31 -30.32
CA PRO A 220 13.26 -3.58 -31.16
C PRO A 220 14.55 -3.73 -30.35
N ASP A 221 15.33 -4.78 -30.60
CA ASP A 221 16.61 -5.01 -29.90
C ASP A 221 17.64 -3.90 -30.09
N ASN A 222 17.68 -3.29 -31.28
CA ASN A 222 18.55 -2.17 -31.60
C ASN A 222 18.12 -0.86 -30.90
N ALA A 223 16.89 -0.79 -30.39
CA ALA A 223 16.37 0.41 -29.71
C ALA A 223 16.72 0.48 -28.22
N VAL A 224 17.27 -0.58 -27.61
CA VAL A 224 17.57 -0.59 -26.16
C VAL A 224 18.61 0.45 -25.79
N GLN A 225 19.69 0.61 -26.57
CA GLN A 225 20.72 1.61 -26.29
C GLN A 225 20.17 3.03 -26.38
N LEU A 226 19.32 3.27 -27.38
CA LEU A 226 18.60 4.54 -27.51
C LEU A 226 17.69 4.81 -26.30
N LEU A 227 16.95 3.81 -25.82
CA LEU A 227 16.10 3.96 -24.64
C LEU A 227 16.92 4.27 -23.37
N VAL A 228 18.02 3.56 -23.13
CA VAL A 228 18.91 3.82 -21.99
C VAL A 228 19.45 5.26 -22.04
N LYS A 229 19.85 5.73 -23.23
CA LYS A 229 20.31 7.10 -23.44
C LYS A 229 19.21 8.12 -23.15
N VAL A 230 18.00 7.89 -23.67
CA VAL A 230 16.84 8.76 -23.43
C VAL A 230 16.53 8.87 -21.93
N LEU A 231 16.46 7.74 -21.21
CA LEU A 231 16.21 7.73 -19.77
C LEU A 231 17.30 8.47 -18.99
N THR A 232 18.56 8.31 -19.41
CA THR A 232 19.71 9.00 -18.81
C THR A 232 19.64 10.51 -19.03
N GLU A 233 19.36 10.96 -20.26
CA GLU A 233 19.26 12.39 -20.60
C GLU A 233 18.04 13.06 -19.96
N MET A 234 16.94 12.32 -19.77
CA MET A 234 15.77 12.77 -19.00
C MET A 234 16.02 12.82 -17.49
N LYS A 235 17.16 12.31 -17.01
CA LYS A 235 17.50 12.16 -15.59
C LYS A 235 16.50 11.26 -14.83
N GLU A 236 15.85 10.35 -15.54
CA GLU A 236 14.96 9.33 -14.97
C GLU A 236 15.77 8.09 -14.56
N THR A 237 16.93 8.30 -13.92
CA THR A 237 17.86 7.20 -13.57
C THR A 237 17.60 6.62 -12.20
N THR A 238 17.05 7.39 -11.25
CA THR A 238 16.75 6.87 -9.90
C THR A 238 15.44 6.08 -9.87
N SER A 239 14.43 6.55 -10.61
CA SER A 239 13.13 5.88 -10.75
C SER A 239 12.80 5.70 -12.22
N VAL A 240 12.96 4.47 -12.70
CA VAL A 240 12.87 4.10 -14.11
C VAL A 240 11.46 3.56 -14.40
N ASP A 241 10.75 4.21 -15.31
CA ASP A 241 9.44 3.75 -15.78
C ASP A 241 9.53 3.12 -17.19
N LEU A 242 9.41 1.80 -17.24
CA LEU A 242 9.37 0.97 -18.44
C LEU A 242 7.98 0.35 -18.65
N THR A 243 6.93 1.02 -18.17
CA THR A 243 5.55 0.55 -18.35
C THR A 243 5.17 0.48 -19.84
N ASP A 244 4.59 -0.65 -20.23
CA ASP A 244 3.99 -0.90 -21.56
C ASP A 244 4.94 -0.72 -22.76
N PHE A 245 6.21 -1.13 -22.59
CA PHE A 245 7.20 -1.10 -23.68
C PHE A 245 7.26 -2.39 -24.51
N ALA A 246 6.47 -3.42 -24.18
CA ALA A 246 6.52 -4.74 -24.79
C ALA A 246 7.94 -5.37 -24.82
N LEU A 247 8.68 -5.20 -23.72
CA LEU A 247 10.05 -5.68 -23.55
C LEU A 247 10.11 -7.21 -23.40
N SER A 248 11.14 -7.83 -23.98
CA SER A 248 11.56 -9.19 -23.64
C SER A 248 12.32 -9.22 -22.30
N SER A 249 12.51 -10.43 -21.75
CA SER A 249 13.30 -10.65 -20.54
C SER A 249 14.73 -10.12 -20.68
N GLU A 250 15.40 -10.45 -21.78
CA GLU A 250 16.79 -10.07 -22.04
C GLU A 250 16.93 -8.55 -22.18
N GLN A 251 15.96 -7.91 -22.83
CA GLN A 251 15.93 -6.47 -22.99
C GLN A 251 15.75 -5.76 -21.64
N ALA A 252 14.80 -6.21 -20.82
CA ALA A 252 14.55 -5.64 -19.50
C ALA A 252 15.77 -5.75 -18.58
N VAL A 253 16.42 -6.92 -18.54
CA VAL A 253 17.67 -7.15 -17.77
C VAL A 253 18.81 -6.27 -18.31
N ARG A 254 18.94 -6.16 -19.63
CA ARG A 254 19.96 -5.30 -20.26
C ARG A 254 19.76 -3.82 -19.94
N ILE A 255 18.52 -3.33 -19.92
CA ILE A 255 18.22 -1.94 -19.54
C ILE A 255 18.53 -1.73 -18.06
N ALA A 256 18.04 -2.60 -17.18
CA ALA A 256 18.26 -2.50 -15.73
C ALA A 256 19.75 -2.51 -15.38
N SER A 257 20.55 -3.40 -15.99
CA SER A 257 22.00 -3.48 -15.72
C SER A 257 22.80 -2.27 -16.22
N GLN A 258 22.29 -1.51 -17.19
CA GLN A 258 22.99 -0.35 -17.77
C GLN A 258 22.67 0.98 -17.08
N LEU A 259 21.62 1.03 -16.25
CA LEU A 259 21.22 2.24 -15.53
C LEU A 259 21.86 2.24 -14.13
N PRO A 260 22.91 3.04 -13.88
CA PRO A 260 23.59 3.03 -12.59
C PRO A 260 22.72 3.66 -11.50
N GLY A 261 22.66 3.02 -10.33
CA GLY A 261 22.11 3.61 -9.12
C GLY A 261 20.58 3.78 -9.11
N HIS A 262 19.85 3.09 -9.98
CA HIS A 262 18.39 3.10 -9.94
C HIS A 262 17.88 2.38 -8.68
N GLU A 263 16.92 2.99 -7.99
CA GLU A 263 16.32 2.44 -6.77
C GLU A 263 14.89 1.93 -7.02
N SER A 264 14.24 2.39 -8.10
CA SER A 264 12.88 2.03 -8.45
C SER A 264 12.78 1.67 -9.92
N LEU A 265 12.13 0.54 -10.21
CA LEU A 265 11.91 0.04 -11.56
C LEU A 265 10.44 -0.39 -11.72
N ASN A 266 9.77 0.16 -12.73
CA ASN A 266 8.43 -0.22 -13.10
C ASN A 266 8.43 -0.95 -14.45
N LEU A 267 8.00 -2.21 -14.46
CA LEU A 267 7.89 -3.07 -15.64
C LEU A 267 6.43 -3.40 -15.97
N SER A 268 5.48 -2.64 -15.44
CA SER A 268 4.06 -2.93 -15.60
C SER A 268 3.64 -3.10 -17.06
N PHE A 269 2.71 -4.01 -17.30
CA PHE A 269 2.18 -4.35 -18.63
C PHE A 269 3.19 -4.91 -19.65
N ASN A 270 4.40 -5.30 -19.23
CA ASN A 270 5.29 -6.09 -20.08
C ASN A 270 4.95 -7.59 -19.93
N ALA A 271 4.13 -8.11 -20.84
CA ALA A 271 3.58 -9.46 -20.76
C ALA A 271 4.62 -10.60 -20.86
N GLN A 272 5.83 -10.32 -21.38
CA GLN A 272 6.89 -11.32 -21.53
C GLN A 272 7.80 -11.45 -20.29
N ILE A 273 7.65 -10.59 -19.29
CA ILE A 273 8.43 -10.65 -18.04
C ILE A 273 7.97 -11.84 -17.22
N THR A 274 8.91 -12.70 -16.82
CA THR A 274 8.67 -13.91 -16.02
C THR A 274 9.32 -13.79 -14.62
N ALA A 275 9.06 -14.76 -13.74
CA ALA A 275 9.75 -14.82 -12.45
C ALA A 275 11.28 -14.97 -12.58
N ASP A 276 11.75 -15.64 -13.65
CA ASP A 276 13.17 -15.73 -13.97
C ASP A 276 13.77 -14.37 -14.34
N THR A 277 13.03 -13.56 -15.10
CA THR A 277 13.41 -12.17 -15.36
C THR A 277 13.54 -11.36 -14.07
N VAL A 278 12.58 -11.52 -13.13
CA VAL A 278 12.63 -10.85 -11.82
C VAL A 278 13.90 -11.21 -11.06
N ARG A 279 14.24 -12.50 -11.01
CA ARG A 279 15.48 -13.00 -10.40
C ARG A 279 16.73 -12.37 -11.04
N GLU A 280 16.79 -12.33 -12.37
CA GLU A 280 17.93 -11.76 -13.11
C GLU A 280 18.06 -10.26 -12.89
N ILE A 281 16.95 -9.53 -12.86
CA ILE A 281 16.94 -8.08 -12.57
C ILE A 281 17.43 -7.81 -11.16
N LEU A 282 16.91 -8.51 -10.14
CA LEU A 282 17.34 -8.32 -8.75
C LEU A 282 18.82 -8.68 -8.54
N THR A 283 19.33 -9.64 -9.34
CA THR A 283 20.75 -9.99 -9.34
C THR A 283 21.61 -8.91 -10.01
N ALA A 284 21.15 -8.37 -11.15
CA ALA A 284 21.86 -7.34 -11.90
C ALA A 284 21.80 -5.95 -11.24
N ALA A 285 20.75 -5.69 -10.45
CA ALA A 285 20.48 -4.43 -9.78
C ALA A 285 20.34 -4.62 -8.25
N PRO A 286 21.42 -4.95 -7.53
CA PRO A 286 21.38 -5.18 -6.08
C PRO A 286 21.11 -3.89 -5.26
N GLY A 287 21.01 -2.73 -5.91
CA GLY A 287 20.60 -1.47 -5.29
C GLY A 287 19.09 -1.21 -5.37
N LEU A 288 18.32 -2.06 -6.05
CA LEU A 288 16.90 -1.87 -6.29
C LEU A 288 16.12 -1.98 -4.97
N LYS A 289 15.32 -0.95 -4.66
CA LYS A 289 14.45 -0.86 -3.48
C LYS A 289 12.98 -1.06 -3.84
N ARG A 290 12.56 -0.73 -5.08
CA ARG A 290 11.18 -0.88 -5.55
C ARG A 290 11.12 -1.56 -6.90
N LEU A 291 10.26 -2.58 -7.01
CA LEU A 291 9.93 -3.24 -8.26
C LEU A 291 8.40 -3.30 -8.44
N VAL A 292 7.92 -2.85 -9.59
CA VAL A 292 6.48 -2.84 -9.94
C VAL A 292 6.24 -3.74 -11.15
N LEU A 293 5.36 -4.73 -10.98
CA LEU A 293 5.06 -5.82 -11.93
C LEU A 293 3.56 -5.91 -12.24
N MET A 294 2.84 -4.78 -12.22
CA MET A 294 1.40 -4.79 -12.41
C MET A 294 1.05 -5.14 -13.85
N GLY A 295 0.17 -6.12 -14.07
CA GLY A 295 -0.20 -6.54 -15.44
C GLY A 295 0.86 -7.37 -16.18
N CYS A 296 1.95 -7.80 -15.51
CA CYS A 296 2.89 -8.78 -16.06
C CYS A 296 2.30 -10.20 -15.95
N THR A 297 1.48 -10.60 -16.92
CA THR A 297 0.71 -11.86 -16.86
C THR A 297 1.55 -13.13 -16.81
N SER A 298 2.83 -13.07 -17.20
CA SER A 298 3.74 -14.21 -17.18
C SER A 298 4.50 -14.36 -15.86
N VAL A 299 4.31 -13.45 -14.90
CA VAL A 299 4.74 -13.65 -13.51
C VAL A 299 3.56 -14.26 -12.76
N THR A 300 3.52 -15.59 -12.65
CA THR A 300 2.42 -16.23 -11.91
C THR A 300 2.64 -16.09 -10.40
N SER A 301 1.55 -16.05 -9.63
CA SER A 301 1.63 -16.01 -8.15
C SER A 301 2.47 -17.15 -7.58
N LYS A 302 2.31 -18.37 -8.14
CA LYS A 302 3.04 -19.56 -7.69
C LYS A 302 4.54 -19.42 -7.90
N GLU A 303 4.97 -19.02 -9.08
CA GLU A 303 6.40 -18.85 -9.40
C GLU A 303 7.02 -17.74 -8.55
N LEU A 304 6.29 -16.65 -8.32
CA LEU A 304 6.76 -15.57 -7.45
C LEU A 304 6.94 -16.04 -6.00
N TYR A 305 5.98 -16.81 -5.47
CA TYR A 305 6.09 -17.38 -4.11
C TYR A 305 7.24 -18.39 -4.01
N ASP A 306 7.42 -19.22 -5.05
CA ASP A 306 8.53 -20.16 -5.11
C ASP A 306 9.88 -19.43 -5.13
N LEU A 307 9.98 -18.31 -5.83
CA LEU A 307 11.18 -17.47 -5.84
C LEU A 307 11.45 -16.84 -4.47
N LEU A 308 10.42 -16.27 -3.81
CA LEU A 308 10.53 -15.71 -2.46
C LEU A 308 11.01 -16.75 -1.43
N ARG A 309 10.58 -18.01 -1.57
CA ARG A 309 10.94 -19.12 -0.69
C ARG A 309 12.35 -19.65 -0.96
N LYS A 310 12.73 -19.82 -2.23
CA LYS A 310 14.01 -20.43 -2.62
C LYS A 310 15.18 -19.46 -2.53
N GLU A 311 14.93 -18.19 -2.85
CA GLU A 311 15.97 -17.16 -2.93
C GLU A 311 15.58 -15.88 -2.18
N PRO A 312 15.22 -15.96 -0.88
CA PRO A 312 14.75 -14.81 -0.10
C PRO A 312 15.79 -13.67 -0.05
N GLN A 313 17.08 -13.99 -0.15
CA GLN A 313 18.18 -13.03 -0.14
C GLN A 313 18.13 -12.00 -1.27
N LEU A 314 17.52 -12.34 -2.42
CA LEU A 314 17.35 -11.40 -3.54
C LEU A 314 16.47 -10.21 -3.15
N PHE A 315 15.61 -10.38 -2.13
CA PHE A 315 14.62 -9.40 -1.73
C PHE A 315 14.99 -8.66 -0.44
N TYR A 316 16.13 -8.97 0.21
CA TYR A 316 16.52 -8.37 1.49
C TYR A 316 16.74 -6.85 1.46
N ARG A 317 16.92 -6.30 0.26
CA ARG A 317 17.07 -4.86 0.01
C ARG A 317 15.82 -4.22 -0.55
N LEU A 318 14.86 -5.03 -0.96
CA LEU A 318 13.64 -4.57 -1.59
C LEU A 318 12.67 -4.11 -0.51
N GLU A 319 12.28 -2.84 -0.59
CA GLU A 319 11.30 -2.21 0.29
C GLU A 319 9.88 -2.37 -0.26
N ALA A 320 9.74 -2.56 -1.57
CA ALA A 320 8.46 -2.63 -2.26
C ALA A 320 8.49 -3.60 -3.45
N LEU A 321 7.58 -4.59 -3.45
CA LEU A 321 7.33 -5.47 -4.58
C LEU A 321 5.84 -5.43 -4.93
N MET A 322 5.48 -4.65 -5.94
CA MET A 322 4.08 -4.48 -6.34
C MET A 322 3.73 -5.53 -7.39
N HIS A 323 3.05 -6.58 -6.93
CA HIS A 323 2.47 -7.62 -7.77
C HIS A 323 1.07 -7.96 -7.21
N PRO A 324 0.03 -8.20 -8.04
CA PRO A 324 -1.33 -8.44 -7.55
C PRO A 324 -1.42 -9.55 -6.49
N SER A 325 -0.57 -10.57 -6.57
CA SER A 325 -0.54 -11.68 -5.62
C SER A 325 -0.05 -11.30 -4.22
N LEU A 326 0.68 -10.18 -4.09
CA LEU A 326 1.19 -9.65 -2.81
C LEU A 326 0.35 -8.47 -2.31
N LEU A 327 -0.61 -7.99 -3.12
CA LEU A 327 -1.54 -6.91 -2.77
C LEU A 327 -2.92 -7.49 -2.44
N CYS A 328 -2.92 -8.53 -1.60
CA CYS A 328 -4.11 -9.27 -1.21
C CYS A 328 -4.09 -9.52 0.30
N THR A 329 -5.24 -9.33 0.94
CA THR A 329 -5.45 -9.57 2.39
C THR A 329 -5.94 -10.98 2.69
N ALA A 330 -5.65 -11.95 1.81
CA ALA A 330 -6.08 -13.34 2.01
C ALA A 330 -5.50 -13.93 3.30
N GLU A 331 -6.32 -14.72 4.00
CA GLU A 331 -5.96 -15.45 5.20
C GLU A 331 -6.23 -16.96 5.01
N PRO A 332 -5.25 -17.83 5.26
CA PRO A 332 -3.84 -17.51 5.52
C PRO A 332 -3.17 -16.80 4.32
N PRO A 333 -2.09 -16.03 4.52
CA PRO A 333 -1.35 -15.42 3.42
C PRO A 333 -0.86 -16.52 2.47
N PRO A 334 -1.09 -16.37 1.15
CA PRO A 334 -0.67 -17.37 0.17
C PRO A 334 0.84 -17.35 -0.11
N TYR A 335 1.54 -16.32 0.38
CA TYR A 335 2.97 -16.09 0.20
C TYR A 335 3.78 -16.53 1.43
N PRO A 336 5.08 -16.84 1.27
CA PRO A 336 5.96 -17.11 2.41
C PRO A 336 6.06 -15.89 3.33
N ILE A 337 5.90 -16.10 4.64
CA ILE A 337 5.92 -15.03 5.65
C ILE A 337 7.36 -14.75 6.05
N ALA A 338 7.88 -13.57 5.67
CA ALA A 338 9.22 -13.15 6.07
C ALA A 338 9.24 -12.50 7.45
N PHE A 339 8.21 -11.72 7.79
CA PHE A 339 8.12 -11.00 9.06
C PHE A 339 6.67 -10.86 9.53
N THR A 340 6.44 -10.94 10.84
CA THR A 340 5.12 -10.70 11.44
C THR A 340 5.21 -9.71 12.59
N LEU A 341 4.33 -8.72 12.62
CA LEU A 341 4.09 -7.89 13.81
C LEU A 341 2.90 -8.47 14.56
N MET A 342 3.06 -8.80 15.83
CA MET A 342 2.02 -9.40 16.66
C MET A 342 1.79 -8.57 17.91
N THR A 343 0.53 -8.37 18.24
CA THR A 343 0.08 -7.77 19.48
C THR A 343 -0.81 -8.74 20.24
N SER A 344 -0.61 -8.78 21.53
CA SER A 344 -1.53 -9.44 22.45
C SER A 344 -2.08 -8.40 23.41
N TYR A 345 -3.40 -8.34 23.48
CA TYR A 345 -4.07 -7.50 24.46
C TYR A 345 -4.85 -8.37 25.43
N GLU A 346 -4.38 -8.38 26.68
CA GLU A 346 -5.00 -9.15 27.74
C GLU A 346 -6.18 -8.38 28.33
N SER A 347 -7.31 -8.43 27.62
CA SER A 347 -8.61 -7.91 28.07
C SER A 347 -9.53 -9.04 28.55
N ILE A 348 -10.82 -8.76 28.67
CA ILE A 348 -11.88 -9.74 28.97
C ILE A 348 -11.86 -10.91 27.95
N MET A 349 -11.44 -10.64 26.71
CA MET A 349 -11.19 -11.67 25.70
C MET A 349 -9.77 -11.51 25.15
N PRO A 350 -8.80 -12.30 25.65
CA PRO A 350 -7.47 -12.36 25.07
C PRO A 350 -7.58 -12.65 23.58
N SER A 351 -7.00 -11.79 22.76
CA SER A 351 -6.91 -12.04 21.33
C SER A 351 -5.54 -11.65 20.84
N ILE A 352 -4.98 -12.53 20.01
CA ILE A 352 -3.77 -12.22 19.27
C ILE A 352 -4.21 -11.63 17.95
N ARG A 353 -3.59 -10.49 17.65
CA ARG A 353 -3.72 -9.80 16.39
C ARG A 353 -2.34 -9.59 15.83
N GLY A 354 -2.26 -9.46 14.53
CA GLY A 354 -0.99 -9.21 13.89
C GLY A 354 -1.14 -9.09 12.40
N CYS A 355 -0.01 -8.82 11.76
CA CYS A 355 0.06 -8.73 10.34
C CYS A 355 1.39 -9.27 9.82
N SER A 356 1.31 -10.00 8.71
CA SER A 356 2.39 -10.75 8.10
C SER A 356 2.81 -10.11 6.77
N LEU A 357 4.11 -9.97 6.59
CA LEU A 357 4.75 -9.37 5.43
C LEU A 357 5.49 -10.43 4.62
N ALA A 358 5.32 -10.38 3.30
CA ALA A 358 6.11 -11.19 2.37
C ALA A 358 7.57 -10.75 2.33
N LEU A 359 7.83 -9.46 2.55
CA LEU A 359 9.13 -8.81 2.47
C LEU A 359 9.30 -7.83 3.63
N PHE A 360 10.53 -7.66 4.10
CA PHE A 360 10.84 -6.59 5.04
C PHE A 360 12.31 -6.17 4.93
N THR A 361 12.59 -4.93 5.31
CA THR A 361 13.94 -4.43 5.56
C THR A 361 14.11 -4.13 7.05
N LEU A 362 15.34 -4.17 7.56
CA LEU A 362 15.60 -3.84 8.97
C LEU A 362 15.24 -2.38 9.27
N MET A 363 15.55 -1.48 8.34
CA MET A 363 15.14 -0.08 8.46
C MET A 363 13.61 0.06 8.51
N GLY A 364 12.87 -0.70 7.69
CA GLY A 364 11.41 -0.67 7.68
C GLY A 364 10.81 -1.11 9.01
N VAL A 365 11.29 -2.25 9.55
CA VAL A 365 10.83 -2.76 10.85
C VAL A 365 11.17 -1.79 11.99
N VAL A 366 12.42 -1.30 12.05
CA VAL A 366 12.83 -0.36 13.11
C VAL A 366 12.03 0.93 13.07
N GLY A 367 11.87 1.52 11.88
CA GLY A 367 11.07 2.74 11.69
C GLY A 367 9.60 2.53 12.04
N ALA A 368 8.99 1.44 11.57
CA ALA A 368 7.60 1.10 11.86
C ALA A 368 7.34 0.94 13.37
N LEU A 369 8.22 0.21 14.07
CA LEU A 369 8.11 0.04 15.52
C LEU A 369 8.31 1.36 16.27
N ALA A 370 9.26 2.18 15.85
CA ALA A 370 9.47 3.49 16.45
C ALA A 370 8.25 4.40 16.27
N ASP A 371 7.62 4.41 15.09
CA ASP A 371 6.41 5.17 14.81
C ASP A 371 5.25 4.72 15.73
N VAL A 372 5.01 3.41 15.86
CA VAL A 372 3.97 2.87 16.75
C VAL A 372 4.25 3.21 18.21
N LEU A 373 5.49 3.03 18.69
CA LEU A 373 5.85 3.26 20.09
C LEU A 373 5.83 4.75 20.47
N ARG A 374 6.17 5.66 19.53
CA ARG A 374 6.01 7.11 19.75
C ARG A 374 4.54 7.47 19.95
N SER A 375 3.67 6.98 19.07
CA SER A 375 2.22 7.20 19.19
C SER A 375 1.69 6.64 20.52
N PHE A 376 2.10 5.43 20.87
CA PHE A 376 1.76 4.78 22.14
C PHE A 376 2.18 5.60 23.36
N ARG A 377 3.37 6.19 23.35
CA ARG A 377 3.86 7.03 24.46
C ARG A 377 3.06 8.32 24.65
N SER A 378 2.57 8.90 23.55
CA SER A 378 1.73 10.09 23.61
C SER A 378 0.30 9.79 24.06
N ALA A 379 -0.20 8.57 23.84
CA ALA A 379 -1.60 8.25 24.06
C ALA A 379 -1.96 8.00 25.55
N ARG A 380 -3.19 8.35 25.96
CA ARG A 380 -3.76 7.91 27.25
C ARG A 380 -4.14 6.44 27.16
N ARG A 381 -3.75 5.68 28.20
CA ARG A 381 -3.91 4.21 28.32
C ARG A 381 -5.32 3.67 28.03
N ILE A 382 -6.37 4.49 28.15
CA ILE A 382 -7.78 4.08 27.99
C ILE A 382 -8.26 4.22 26.54
N VAL A 383 -7.63 5.07 25.72
CA VAL A 383 -8.12 5.43 24.37
C VAL A 383 -7.30 4.79 23.25
N PHE A 384 -6.05 4.39 23.54
CA PHE A 384 -5.22 3.72 22.53
C PHE A 384 -5.67 2.27 22.36
N ASP A 385 -6.74 2.10 21.60
CA ASP A 385 -7.30 0.82 21.27
C ASP A 385 -6.35 0.07 20.30
N MET A 386 -5.47 -0.73 20.87
CA MET A 386 -4.66 -1.71 20.13
C MET A 386 -5.45 -2.99 19.80
N ASN A 387 -6.75 -3.09 20.12
CA ASN A 387 -7.54 -4.32 20.04
C ASN A 387 -7.60 -4.90 18.62
N SER A 388 -7.24 -4.15 17.59
CA SER A 388 -7.24 -4.60 16.19
C SER A 388 -5.84 -4.73 15.55
N GLY A 389 -4.76 -4.34 16.24
CA GLY A 389 -3.40 -4.32 15.66
C GLY A 389 -3.23 -3.32 14.50
N THR A 390 -4.18 -2.40 14.31
CA THR A 390 -4.18 -1.39 13.24
C THR A 390 -2.95 -0.48 13.24
N PRO A 391 -2.36 -0.05 14.39
CA PRO A 391 -1.14 0.75 14.34
C PRO A 391 0.03 0.00 13.70
N PHE A 392 0.16 -1.29 14.03
CA PHE A 392 1.20 -2.15 13.47
C PHE A 392 0.96 -2.43 11.99
N GLN A 393 -0.29 -2.64 11.59
CA GLN A 393 -0.64 -2.80 10.17
C GLN A 393 -0.33 -1.53 9.38
N ALA A 394 -0.76 -0.36 9.87
CA ALA A 394 -0.50 0.93 9.24
C ALA A 394 1.01 1.19 9.11
N ALA A 395 1.80 0.85 10.13
CA ALA A 395 3.25 0.95 10.09
C ALA A 395 3.92 -0.08 9.17
N ALA A 396 3.42 -1.31 9.11
CA ALA A 396 3.91 -2.34 8.20
C ALA A 396 3.70 -1.98 6.73
N THR A 397 2.67 -1.19 6.40
CA THR A 397 2.37 -0.78 5.02
C THR A 397 3.34 0.27 4.47
N ALA A 398 4.05 0.95 5.36
CA ALA A 398 4.85 2.13 5.04
C ALA A 398 6.28 1.76 4.64
N ARG A 399 6.79 2.45 3.62
CA ARG A 399 8.21 2.50 3.31
C ARG A 399 8.98 3.18 4.45
N PRO A 400 10.24 2.81 4.74
CA PRO A 400 11.14 3.64 5.52
C PRO A 400 11.05 5.12 5.11
N ARG A 401 10.82 5.99 6.10
CA ARG A 401 10.69 7.44 5.90
C ARG A 401 12.03 8.09 6.20
N GLU A 402 12.35 9.16 5.49
CA GLU A 402 13.50 9.98 5.86
C GLU A 402 13.27 10.64 7.23
N PRO A 403 14.32 10.82 8.05
CA PRO A 403 14.20 11.47 9.34
C PRO A 403 13.54 12.85 9.23
N GLY A 404 12.57 13.12 10.10
CA GLY A 404 11.86 14.40 10.17
C GLY A 404 10.68 14.55 9.19
N MET A 405 10.47 13.62 8.27
CA MET A 405 9.25 13.63 7.45
C MET A 405 8.01 13.37 8.32
N PRO A 406 6.85 14.00 8.05
CA PRO A 406 5.60 13.67 8.70
C PRO A 406 5.13 12.23 8.40
N TRP A 407 4.22 11.69 9.22
CA TRP A 407 3.63 10.38 8.96
C TRP A 407 2.72 10.36 7.73
N GLY A 408 1.97 11.44 7.50
CA GLY A 408 1.07 11.58 6.35
C GLY A 408 1.79 11.55 4.99
N THR A 409 3.10 11.81 4.95
CA THR A 409 3.88 11.80 3.70
C THR A 409 4.51 10.44 3.37
N ARG A 410 4.12 9.38 4.10
CA ARG A 410 4.69 8.04 3.91
C ARG A 410 4.26 7.43 2.57
N SER A 411 5.17 6.71 1.94
CA SER A 411 4.83 5.90 0.76
C SER A 411 4.30 4.55 1.19
N LEU A 412 3.13 4.15 0.67
CA LEU A 412 2.56 2.83 0.90
C LEU A 412 3.09 1.87 -0.15
N VAL A 413 3.63 0.75 0.33
CA VAL A 413 4.42 -0.17 -0.51
C VAL A 413 3.99 -1.62 -0.41
N THR A 414 3.18 -1.95 0.59
CA THR A 414 2.72 -3.32 0.84
C THR A 414 1.34 -3.32 1.47
N VAL A 415 0.61 -4.41 1.28
CA VAL A 415 -0.65 -4.71 1.96
C VAL A 415 -0.38 -5.93 2.83
N PRO A 416 -0.19 -5.76 4.15
CA PRO A 416 0.12 -6.87 5.01
C PRO A 416 -1.11 -7.78 5.15
N ALA A 417 -0.91 -9.09 5.12
CA ALA A 417 -1.96 -10.05 5.45
C ALA A 417 -2.22 -10.02 6.96
N LEU A 418 -3.47 -10.10 7.35
CA LEU A 418 -3.92 -10.03 8.73
C LEU A 418 -3.77 -11.39 9.43
N SER A 419 -2.54 -11.87 9.48
CA SER A 419 -2.23 -13.22 9.92
C SER A 419 -1.11 -13.25 10.95
N VAL A 420 -1.24 -14.18 11.88
CA VAL A 420 -0.20 -14.62 12.82
C VAL A 420 0.25 -16.06 12.52
N ASP A 421 0.01 -16.52 11.29
CA ASP A 421 0.35 -17.88 10.85
C ASP A 421 1.86 -18.12 10.80
N VAL A 422 2.71 -17.12 11.04
CA VAL A 422 4.14 -17.35 11.32
C VAL A 422 4.35 -18.36 12.45
N LEU A 423 3.43 -18.40 13.42
CA LEU A 423 3.46 -19.36 14.51
C LEU A 423 3.21 -20.80 14.03
N ARG A 424 2.57 -20.96 12.86
CA ARG A 424 2.27 -22.24 12.18
C ARG A 424 3.16 -22.51 10.97
N ALA A 425 3.82 -21.50 10.42
CA ALA A 425 4.60 -21.58 9.20
C ALA A 425 5.72 -22.62 9.32
N VAL A 426 5.92 -23.46 8.30
CA VAL A 426 7.02 -24.45 8.32
C VAL A 426 8.37 -23.78 8.02
N GLU A 427 8.31 -22.65 7.34
CA GLU A 427 9.47 -21.92 6.86
C GLU A 427 10.04 -21.01 7.95
N PRO A 428 11.37 -20.77 7.94
CA PRO A 428 11.97 -19.81 8.86
C PRO A 428 11.39 -18.41 8.63
N GLY A 429 11.21 -17.68 9.72
CA GLY A 429 10.62 -16.36 9.69
C GLY A 429 10.92 -15.59 10.96
N TRP A 430 10.67 -14.29 10.89
CA TRP A 430 10.82 -13.39 12.02
C TRP A 430 9.45 -12.94 12.51
N ALA A 431 9.34 -12.68 13.80
CA ALA A 431 8.21 -11.98 14.35
C ALA A 431 8.65 -10.99 15.42
N PHE A 432 7.89 -9.91 15.59
CA PHE A 432 7.96 -9.06 16.76
C PHE A 432 6.67 -9.25 17.54
N LEU A 433 6.81 -9.58 18.83
CA LEU A 433 5.69 -9.79 19.73
C LEU A 433 5.65 -8.65 20.73
N PHE A 434 4.48 -8.04 20.88
CA PHE A 434 4.19 -6.99 21.84
C PHE A 434 2.97 -7.37 22.68
N GLN A 435 3.19 -7.66 23.96
CA GLN A 435 2.13 -8.03 24.90
C GLN A 435 1.83 -6.86 25.83
N MET A 436 0.59 -6.41 25.76
CA MET A 436 0.04 -5.42 26.65
C MET A 436 -0.91 -6.07 27.65
N SER A 437 -0.75 -5.72 28.92
CA SER A 437 -1.69 -6.11 29.96
C SER A 437 -2.35 -4.89 30.59
N MET A 438 -3.68 -4.92 30.68
CA MET A 438 -4.42 -3.93 31.46
C MET A 438 -4.25 -4.15 32.96
N PHE A 439 -4.19 -5.42 33.38
CA PHE A 439 -4.27 -5.81 34.79
C PHE A 439 -2.92 -6.17 35.40
N HIS A 440 -1.93 -6.56 34.59
CA HIS A 440 -0.62 -6.90 35.11
C HIS A 440 0.31 -5.70 35.20
N GLU A 441 1.27 -5.83 36.10
CA GLU A 441 2.33 -4.84 36.33
C GLU A 441 3.40 -4.82 35.23
N LYS A 442 3.28 -5.66 34.18
CA LYS A 442 4.31 -5.81 33.16
C LYS A 442 3.71 -5.85 31.76
N ASN A 443 4.27 -5.03 30.88
CA ASN A 443 4.09 -5.15 29.44
C ASN A 443 5.38 -5.75 28.90
N ASN A 444 5.28 -6.69 27.97
CA ASN A 444 6.42 -7.44 27.50
C ASN A 444 6.59 -7.33 25.98
N TRP A 445 7.82 -7.47 25.49
CA TRP A 445 8.10 -7.49 24.06
C TRP A 445 9.28 -8.41 23.73
N CYS A 446 9.36 -8.91 22.50
CA CYS A 446 10.58 -9.55 21.98
C CYS A 446 10.56 -9.65 20.46
N PHE A 447 11.74 -9.92 19.88
CA PHE A 447 11.85 -10.49 18.54
C PHE A 447 11.95 -12.00 18.65
N LEU A 448 11.12 -12.70 17.89
CA LEU A 448 11.12 -14.14 17.77
C LEU A 448 11.73 -14.53 16.43
N ARG A 449 12.63 -15.50 16.45
CA ARG A 449 13.11 -16.17 15.24
C ARG A 449 12.61 -17.60 15.24
N LEU A 450 11.94 -17.98 14.17
CA LEU A 450 11.61 -19.38 13.91
C LEU A 450 12.80 -20.06 13.24
N THR A 451 13.43 -20.99 13.95
CA THR A 451 14.47 -21.84 13.37
C THR A 451 13.83 -23.05 12.70
N PRO A 452 14.33 -23.49 11.53
CA PRO A 452 13.89 -24.73 10.93
C PRO A 452 14.23 -25.87 11.88
N THR A 453 13.23 -26.52 12.46
CA THR A 453 13.46 -27.78 13.15
C THR A 453 13.71 -28.84 12.09
N GLU A 454 14.86 -29.53 12.13
CA GLU A 454 15.11 -30.73 11.32
C GLU A 454 14.12 -31.82 11.76
N ARG A 455 12.88 -31.71 11.30
CA ARG A 455 11.84 -32.65 11.68
C ARG A 455 12.02 -33.91 10.84
N ASN A 456 12.23 -35.03 11.51
CA ASN A 456 12.07 -36.33 10.88
C ASN A 456 10.65 -36.40 10.31
N GLN A 457 10.52 -36.58 8.99
CA GLN A 457 9.24 -36.56 8.26
C GLN A 457 8.19 -37.54 8.84
N GLU A 458 8.63 -38.53 9.63
CA GLU A 458 7.78 -39.55 10.26
C GLU A 458 6.94 -39.04 11.44
N GLU A 459 7.34 -37.97 12.14
CA GLU A 459 6.57 -37.43 13.28
C GLU A 459 5.49 -36.40 12.86
N ALA A 460 5.40 -36.07 11.57
CA ALA A 460 4.43 -35.10 11.05
C ALA A 460 2.96 -35.59 11.07
N VAL A 461 2.73 -36.86 11.43
CA VAL A 461 1.39 -37.50 11.37
C VAL A 461 0.56 -37.27 12.65
N GLN A 462 1.15 -36.80 13.75
CA GLN A 462 0.38 -36.40 14.93
C GLN A 462 0.02 -34.91 14.84
N GLU A 463 -1.26 -34.63 14.58
CA GLU A 463 -1.89 -33.30 14.55
C GLU A 463 -1.90 -32.65 15.95
N GLN A 464 -0.74 -32.37 16.53
CA GLN A 464 -0.69 -31.34 17.57
C GLN A 464 -0.84 -29.98 16.90
N PRO A 465 -1.79 -29.14 17.34
CA PRO A 465 -2.08 -27.85 16.70
C PRO A 465 -0.87 -26.90 16.72
N TRP A 466 0.05 -27.10 17.66
CA TRP A 466 1.29 -26.34 17.79
C TRP A 466 2.40 -27.30 18.22
N PRO A 467 3.25 -27.79 17.30
CA PRO A 467 4.37 -28.62 17.70
C PRO A 467 5.32 -27.79 18.58
N PRO A 468 5.98 -28.39 19.58
CA PRO A 468 7.02 -27.71 20.34
C PRO A 468 8.10 -27.25 19.36
N ARG A 469 8.16 -25.93 19.16
CA ARG A 469 9.15 -25.27 18.29
C ARG A 469 10.15 -24.57 19.15
N GLU A 470 11.42 -24.65 18.75
CA GLU A 470 12.46 -23.84 19.35
C GLU A 470 12.34 -22.42 18.79
N TRP A 471 11.78 -21.53 19.60
CA TRP A 471 11.79 -20.10 19.33
C TRP A 471 13.02 -19.49 19.96
N GLU A 472 13.83 -18.81 19.15
CA GLU A 472 14.88 -17.96 19.70
C GLU A 472 14.31 -16.60 20.05
N ILE A 473 14.54 -16.15 21.28
CA ILE A 473 14.10 -14.85 21.79
C ILE A 473 15.28 -13.89 21.70
N HIS A 474 15.06 -12.74 21.06
CA HIS A 474 16.07 -11.72 20.84
C HIS A 474 15.58 -10.34 21.27
N ASP A 475 16.52 -9.53 21.76
CA ASP A 475 16.34 -8.08 21.86
C ASP A 475 16.56 -7.41 20.48
N VAL A 476 16.48 -6.07 20.44
CA VAL A 476 16.69 -5.30 19.20
C VAL A 476 18.06 -5.62 18.58
N ARG A 477 19.12 -5.69 19.37
CA ARG A 477 20.50 -5.90 18.86
C ARG A 477 20.72 -7.33 18.39
N GLY A 478 20.17 -8.31 19.09
CA GLY A 478 20.18 -9.72 18.71
C GLY A 478 19.51 -9.94 17.37
N PHE A 479 18.31 -9.40 17.19
CA PHE A 479 17.58 -9.40 15.91
C PHE A 479 18.43 -8.78 14.80
N LEU A 480 18.88 -7.54 14.97
CA LEU A 480 19.64 -6.83 13.94
C LEU A 480 20.94 -7.54 13.57
N ARG A 481 21.68 -8.06 14.55
CA ARG A 481 22.93 -8.79 14.33
C ARG A 481 22.71 -10.02 13.46
N ILE A 482 21.71 -10.85 13.82
CA ILE A 482 21.44 -12.10 13.09
C ILE A 482 20.90 -11.77 11.69
N ALA A 483 19.93 -10.88 11.59
CA ALA A 483 19.31 -10.52 10.32
C ALA A 483 20.30 -9.81 9.37
N THR A 484 21.26 -9.06 9.89
CA THR A 484 22.39 -8.52 9.11
C THR A 484 23.34 -9.63 8.64
N ALA A 485 23.62 -10.62 9.50
CA ALA A 485 24.41 -11.79 9.14
C ALA A 485 23.73 -12.67 8.07
N GLU A 486 22.40 -12.65 7.99
CA GLU A 486 21.64 -13.25 6.89
C GLU A 486 21.84 -12.49 5.56
N GLY A 487 22.30 -11.24 5.58
CA GLY A 487 22.61 -10.42 4.40
C GLY A 487 21.73 -9.17 4.24
N ARG A 488 20.89 -8.85 5.23
CA ARG A 488 20.05 -7.65 5.19
C ARG A 488 20.88 -6.40 5.51
N PRO A 489 20.65 -5.26 4.84
CA PRO A 489 21.31 -4.01 5.19
C PRO A 489 20.96 -3.58 6.62
N ALA A 490 21.98 -3.25 7.40
CA ALA A 490 21.80 -2.73 8.75
C ALA A 490 21.14 -1.35 8.72
N PRO A 491 20.25 -1.03 9.69
CA PRO A 491 19.73 0.31 9.87
C PRO A 491 20.81 1.27 10.41
N SER A 492 20.54 2.57 10.37
CA SER A 492 21.39 3.59 11.00
C SER A 492 21.39 3.42 12.52
N GLU A 493 22.55 3.61 13.16
CA GLU A 493 22.72 3.44 14.60
C GLU A 493 21.79 4.37 15.40
N GLU A 494 21.52 5.57 14.89
CA GLU A 494 20.62 6.56 15.48
C GLU A 494 19.18 6.02 15.59
N ALA A 495 18.68 5.38 14.53
CA ALA A 495 17.34 4.77 14.51
C ALA A 495 17.25 3.58 15.47
N VAL A 496 18.34 2.82 15.65
CA VAL A 496 18.39 1.72 16.60
C VAL A 496 18.36 2.23 18.04
N GLN A 497 19.17 3.25 18.35
CA GLN A 497 19.21 3.87 19.67
C GLN A 497 17.85 4.49 20.04
N GLU A 498 17.19 5.14 19.08
CA GLU A 498 15.84 5.66 19.27
C GLU A 498 14.86 4.56 19.63
N LEU A 499 14.81 3.46 18.86
CA LEU A 499 13.92 2.34 19.16
C LEU A 499 14.20 1.72 20.53
N GLU A 500 15.47 1.54 20.90
CA GLU A 500 15.84 1.04 22.21
C GLU A 500 15.41 1.99 23.33
N GLU A 501 15.55 3.30 23.14
CA GLU A 501 15.06 4.29 24.10
C GLU A 501 13.54 4.20 24.23
N LEU A 502 12.81 4.11 23.11
CA LEU A 502 11.36 3.90 23.04
C LEU A 502 10.93 2.70 23.90
N LEU A 503 11.62 1.57 23.76
CA LEU A 503 11.35 0.33 24.49
C LEU A 503 11.79 0.34 25.97
N ARG A 504 12.81 1.11 26.37
CA ARG A 504 13.26 1.16 27.78
C ARG A 504 12.38 2.02 28.67
N HIS A 505 11.73 3.02 28.09
CA HIS A 505 11.06 4.05 28.86
C HIS A 505 9.71 3.59 29.39
N THR A 506 9.44 3.98 30.62
CA THR A 506 8.12 3.80 31.22
C THR A 506 7.16 4.81 30.60
N PRO A 507 6.08 4.39 29.92
CA PRO A 507 5.08 5.33 29.44
C PRO A 507 4.55 6.17 30.61
N LYS A 508 4.15 7.43 30.35
CA LYS A 508 3.59 8.33 31.39
C LYS A 508 2.45 7.67 32.16
N PHE A 509 1.72 6.77 31.49
CA PHE A 509 0.64 5.98 32.04
C PHE A 509 0.84 4.51 31.68
N GLY A 510 1.39 3.70 32.60
CA GLY A 510 1.48 2.26 32.42
C GLY A 510 2.76 1.64 32.98
N SER A 511 2.85 0.32 32.81
CA SER A 511 3.99 -0.49 33.22
C SER A 511 5.16 -0.32 32.26
N GLN A 512 6.38 -0.44 32.78
CA GLN A 512 7.59 -0.49 31.97
C GLN A 512 7.54 -1.67 31.00
N LEU A 513 8.06 -1.46 29.78
CA LEU A 513 8.22 -2.50 28.79
C LEU A 513 9.45 -3.36 29.11
N CYS A 514 9.24 -4.66 29.27
CA CYS A 514 10.28 -5.64 29.57
C CYS A 514 10.53 -6.55 28.37
N LEU A 515 11.78 -6.96 28.17
CA LEU A 515 12.09 -8.03 27.22
C LEU A 515 11.49 -9.34 27.76
N MET A 516 10.72 -10.05 26.94
CA MET A 516 10.20 -11.38 27.29
C MET A 516 11.33 -12.36 27.51
N ASP A 517 11.20 -13.20 28.53
CA ASP A 517 11.98 -14.43 28.63
C ASP A 517 11.19 -15.65 28.11
N HIS A 518 11.78 -16.84 28.22
CA HIS A 518 11.12 -18.08 27.79
C HIS A 518 9.88 -18.41 28.63
N GLN A 519 9.83 -18.01 29.90
CA GLN A 519 8.66 -18.24 30.73
C GLN A 519 7.51 -17.32 30.29
N ASP A 520 7.78 -16.04 30.06
CA ASP A 520 6.80 -15.09 29.51
C ASP A 520 6.24 -15.59 28.18
N LEU A 521 7.12 -16.02 27.27
CA LEU A 521 6.73 -16.55 25.97
C LEU A 521 5.87 -17.82 26.11
N ASN A 522 6.23 -18.74 27.02
CA ASN A 522 5.44 -19.95 27.23
C ASN A 522 4.04 -19.65 27.77
N VAL A 523 3.92 -18.70 28.70
CA VAL A 523 2.61 -18.23 29.20
C VAL A 523 1.80 -17.61 28.06
N PHE A 524 2.43 -16.79 27.24
CA PHE A 524 1.81 -16.23 26.05
C PHE A 524 1.32 -17.33 25.10
N MET A 525 2.17 -18.30 24.75
CA MET A 525 1.80 -19.40 23.85
C MET A 525 0.68 -20.27 24.41
N GLN A 526 0.66 -20.52 25.72
CA GLN A 526 -0.44 -21.22 26.40
C GLN A 526 -1.76 -20.46 26.32
N SER A 527 -1.72 -19.12 26.37
CA SER A 527 -2.92 -18.31 26.20
C SER A 527 -3.55 -18.47 24.82
N ILE A 528 -2.74 -18.76 23.78
CA ILE A 528 -3.23 -19.02 22.42
C ILE A 528 -4.04 -20.31 22.37
N HIS A 529 -3.57 -21.36 23.04
CA HIS A 529 -4.20 -22.68 23.01
C HIS A 529 -5.61 -22.74 23.60
N MET A 530 -6.00 -21.74 24.40
CA MET A 530 -7.33 -21.67 24.98
C MET A 530 -8.39 -21.13 23.99
N PHE A 531 -7.97 -20.69 22.79
CA PHE A 531 -8.81 -20.19 21.70
C PHE A 531 -8.58 -21.00 20.42
#